data_AF-A0A4V3JE18-F1
#
_entry.id   AF-A0A4V3JE18-F1
#
_cell.length_a   1.000
_cell.length_b   1.000
_cell.length_c   1.000
_cell.angle_alpha   90.00
_cell.angle_beta   90.00
_cell.angle_gamma   90.00
#
_symmetry.space_group_name_H-M   'P 1'
#
loop_
_entity.id
_entity.type
_entity.pdbx_description
1 polymer ?
#
loop_
_entity_poly.entity_id
_entity_poly.type
_entity_poly.pdbx_seq_one_letter_code
_entity_poly.pdbx_strand_id
1 'polypeptide(L)'
;MWGRGFAFILFLFLGDCYTSTLFYFDNIRMKEVPPEVRSGLYKQEESDCKENLEAILERIRKKSPNATNVRDLEIFKTDLGFGNHCLRVRYGLEISR
;
A
#
# COMPACT_ATOMS: atom_id res chain seq x y z
N MET A 1 -21.30 50.25 -23.17
CA MET A 1 -20.01 49.53 -23.31
C MET A 1 -19.39 49.28 -21.94
N TRP A 2 -19.90 48.33 -21.16
CA TRP A 2 -19.27 47.85 -19.91
C TRP A 2 -19.62 46.36 -19.80
N GLY A 3 -18.89 45.53 -20.52
CA GLY A 3 -19.21 44.11 -20.64
C GLY A 3 -18.04 43.39 -21.27
N ARG A 4 -16.91 43.33 -20.56
CA ARG A 4 -15.72 42.62 -21.01
C ARG A 4 -14.62 42.38 -19.96
N GLY A 5 -14.92 42.59 -18.68
CA GLY A 5 -13.93 42.42 -17.59
C GLY A 5 -14.21 41.28 -16.61
N PHE A 6 -15.39 40.66 -16.65
CA PHE A 6 -15.80 39.68 -15.61
C PHE A 6 -15.61 38.21 -16.00
N ALA A 7 -15.34 37.93 -17.28
CA ALA A 7 -15.21 36.55 -17.77
C ALA A 7 -13.81 35.94 -17.56
N PHE A 8 -12.80 36.74 -17.23
CA PHE A 8 -11.41 36.27 -17.09
C PHE A 8 -11.05 35.77 -15.68
N ILE A 9 -11.84 36.14 -14.65
CA ILE A 9 -11.57 35.76 -13.25
C ILE A 9 -12.13 34.36 -12.93
N LEU A 10 -13.07 33.84 -13.73
CA LEU A 10 -13.66 32.51 -13.49
C LEU A 10 -12.77 31.34 -13.94
N PHE A 11 -11.73 31.58 -14.75
CA PHE A 11 -10.83 30.53 -15.25
C PHE A 11 -9.63 30.24 -14.34
N LEU A 12 -9.38 31.03 -13.29
CA LEU A 12 -8.26 30.83 -12.37
C LEU A 12 -8.58 29.89 -11.19
N PHE A 13 -9.78 29.31 -11.14
CA PHE A 13 -10.20 28.41 -10.04
C PHE A 13 -10.48 26.96 -10.47
N LEU A 14 -10.19 26.56 -11.73
CA LEU A 14 -10.63 25.26 -12.28
C LEU A 14 -9.52 24.31 -12.80
N GLY A 15 -8.25 24.62 -12.61
CA GLY A 15 -7.15 23.67 -12.83
C GLY A 15 -5.97 24.18 -12.02
N ASP A 16 -5.52 23.51 -10.97
CA ASP A 16 -4.79 22.26 -11.11
C ASP A 16 -5.04 21.31 -9.94
N CYS A 17 -6.00 20.40 -10.09
CA CYS A 17 -5.97 19.15 -9.32
C CYS A 17 -5.10 18.15 -10.11
N TYR A 18 -3.82 18.49 -10.28
CA TYR A 18 -2.82 17.58 -10.84
C TYR A 18 -2.54 16.50 -9.80
N THR A 19 -3.35 15.43 -9.80
CA THR A 19 -3.00 14.18 -9.11
C THR A 19 -1.92 13.49 -9.92
N SER A 20 -0.69 13.99 -9.82
CA SER A 20 0.49 13.29 -10.29
C SER A 20 0.75 12.14 -9.32
N THR A 21 0.12 11.00 -9.56
CA THR A 21 0.42 9.76 -8.85
C THR A 21 1.79 9.28 -9.36
N LEU A 22 2.86 9.81 -8.78
CA LEU A 22 4.22 9.32 -8.97
C LEU A 22 4.32 7.97 -8.24
N PHE A 23 4.09 6.89 -8.99
CA PHE A 23 4.25 5.53 -8.48
C PHE A 23 5.74 5.21 -8.31
N TYR A 24 6.29 5.50 -7.12
CA TYR A 24 7.60 4.99 -6.70
C TYR A 24 7.37 3.77 -5.81
N PHE A 25 7.54 2.57 -6.37
CA PHE A 25 7.40 1.32 -5.63
C PHE A 25 8.78 0.81 -5.17
N ASP A 26 9.05 0.86 -3.87
CA ASP A 26 10.09 0.04 -3.26
C ASP A 26 9.49 -1.34 -2.93
N ASN A 27 9.77 -2.33 -3.78
CA ASN A 27 9.32 -3.70 -3.57
C ASN A 27 10.38 -4.46 -2.77
N ILE A 28 10.11 -4.71 -1.48
CA ILE A 28 10.92 -5.61 -0.66
C ILE A 28 10.24 -6.98 -0.64
N ARG A 29 10.92 -7.98 -1.20
CA ARG A 29 10.45 -9.38 -1.25
C ARG A 29 11.41 -10.29 -0.49
N MET A 30 10.87 -11.16 0.34
CA MET A 30 11.66 -12.21 1.00
C MET A 30 12.14 -13.28 0.01
N LYS A 31 13.08 -14.15 0.44
CA LYS A 31 13.55 -15.29 -0.35
C LYS A 31 12.39 -16.13 -0.86
N GLU A 32 12.56 -16.67 -2.06
CA GLU A 32 11.52 -17.45 -2.72
C GLU A 32 11.10 -18.66 -1.88
N VAL A 33 9.79 -18.89 -1.80
CA VAL A 33 9.22 -19.99 -1.02
C VAL A 33 9.40 -21.30 -1.80
N PRO A 34 9.86 -22.38 -1.14
CA PRO A 34 9.95 -23.70 -1.76
C PRO A 34 8.59 -24.12 -2.36
N PRO A 35 8.57 -24.75 -3.55
CA PRO A 35 7.33 -25.09 -4.25
C PRO A 35 6.41 -26.01 -3.43
N GLU A 36 6.98 -26.88 -2.60
CA GLU A 36 6.28 -27.79 -1.69
C GLU A 36 5.42 -27.04 -0.65
N VAL A 37 5.91 -25.89 -0.18
CA VAL A 37 5.22 -25.05 0.81
C VAL A 37 4.25 -24.10 0.13
N ARG A 38 4.53 -23.70 -1.11
CA ARG A 38 3.79 -22.67 -1.86
C ARG A 38 2.30 -23.00 -2.05
N SER A 39 1.95 -24.28 -2.19
CA SER A 39 0.56 -24.75 -2.32
C SER A 39 -0.23 -24.74 -1.00
N GLY A 40 0.46 -24.79 0.14
CA GLY A 40 -0.13 -24.77 1.48
C GLY A 40 -0.22 -23.39 2.12
N LEU A 41 0.27 -22.33 1.45
CA LEU A 41 0.26 -20.98 1.99
C LEU A 41 -1.13 -20.33 1.88
N TYR A 42 -1.63 -19.86 3.01
CA TYR A 42 -2.81 -19.00 3.05
C TYR A 42 -2.40 -17.56 2.75
N LYS A 43 -2.67 -17.11 1.52
CA LYS A 43 -2.34 -15.74 1.09
C LYS A 43 -3.32 -14.73 1.67
N GLN A 44 -2.79 -13.67 2.25
CA GLN A 44 -3.53 -12.53 2.76
C GLN A 44 -2.89 -11.23 2.27
N GLU A 45 -3.70 -10.16 2.27
CA GLU A 45 -3.27 -8.81 1.95
C GLU A 45 -3.82 -7.87 3.03
N GLU A 46 -2.98 -6.97 3.53
CA GLU A 46 -3.38 -5.85 4.38
C GLU A 46 -2.86 -4.54 3.78
N SER A 47 -3.61 -3.46 3.96
CA SER A 47 -3.21 -2.13 3.49
C SER A 47 -3.54 -1.07 4.51
N ASP A 48 -2.59 -0.17 4.78
CA ASP A 48 -2.74 0.92 5.73
C ASP A 48 -1.95 2.14 5.27
N CYS A 49 -2.52 3.34 5.46
CA CYS A 49 -1.89 4.61 5.08
C CYS A 49 -1.52 5.50 6.27
N LYS A 50 -1.77 5.01 7.49
CA LYS A 50 -1.52 5.74 8.73
C LYS A 50 -0.52 5.02 9.62
N GLU A 51 -0.48 3.69 9.50
CA GLU A 51 0.42 2.85 10.28
C GLU A 51 1.77 2.64 9.60
N ASN A 52 2.82 2.52 10.41
CA ASN A 52 4.13 2.10 9.94
C ASN A 52 4.15 0.57 9.70
N LEU A 53 5.17 0.10 8.96
CA LEU A 53 5.31 -1.32 8.64
C LEU A 53 5.33 -2.21 9.90
N GLU A 54 5.97 -1.76 10.97
CA GLU A 54 6.10 -2.52 12.21
C GLU A 54 4.74 -2.80 12.87
N ALA A 55 3.86 -1.79 12.93
CA ALA A 55 2.49 -1.95 13.43
C ALA A 55 1.67 -2.93 12.58
N ILE A 56 1.79 -2.86 11.24
CA ILE A 56 1.13 -3.81 10.34
C ILE A 56 1.63 -5.24 10.61
N LEU A 57 2.94 -5.44 10.76
CA LEU A 57 3.52 -6.75 11.06
C LEU A 57 3.08 -7.29 12.44
N GLU A 58 2.98 -6.42 13.45
CA GLU A 58 2.47 -6.80 14.77
C GLU A 58 1.00 -7.22 14.70
N ARG A 59 0.17 -6.48 13.96
CA ARG A 59 -1.23 -6.83 13.69
C ARG A 59 -1.36 -8.19 13.00
N ILE A 60 -0.54 -8.46 11.98
CA ILE A 60 -0.51 -9.76 11.29
C ILE A 60 -0.22 -10.89 12.27
N ARG A 61 0.78 -10.72 13.16
CA ARG A 61 1.12 -11.69 14.21
C ARG A 61 -0.05 -11.91 15.18
N LYS A 62 -0.71 -10.85 15.63
CA LYS A 62 -1.86 -10.94 16.56
C LYS A 62 -3.08 -11.61 15.92
N LYS A 63 -3.34 -11.34 14.64
CA LYS A 63 -4.48 -11.91 13.89
C LYS A 63 -4.30 -13.40 13.59
N SER A 64 -3.05 -13.86 13.53
CA SER A 64 -2.71 -15.21 13.09
C SER A 64 -1.86 -15.95 14.14
N PRO A 65 -2.38 -16.15 15.38
CA PRO A 65 -1.62 -16.82 16.44
C PRO A 65 -1.28 -18.28 16.10
N ASN A 66 -2.02 -18.89 15.18
CA ASN A 66 -1.84 -20.28 14.74
C ASN A 66 -0.89 -20.43 13.54
N ALA A 67 -0.38 -19.32 12.98
CA ALA A 67 0.58 -19.39 11.87
C ALA A 67 1.95 -19.82 12.41
N THR A 68 2.50 -20.89 11.84
CA THR A 68 3.85 -21.36 12.20
C THR A 68 4.92 -20.46 11.61
N ASN A 69 4.74 -20.02 10.36
CA ASN A 69 5.63 -19.06 9.71
C ASN A 69 4.84 -18.07 8.85
N VAL A 70 5.40 -16.86 8.69
CA VAL A 70 5.00 -15.91 7.65
C VAL A 70 6.00 -16.02 6.50
N ARG A 71 5.52 -16.26 5.28
CA ARG A 71 6.31 -16.41 4.05
C ARG A 71 5.74 -15.56 2.92
N ASP A 72 6.44 -15.49 1.78
CA ASP A 72 5.99 -14.74 0.58
C ASP A 72 5.60 -13.28 0.92
N LEU A 73 6.34 -12.66 1.85
CA LEU A 73 6.09 -11.28 2.27
C LEU A 73 6.52 -10.33 1.15
N GLU A 74 5.57 -9.54 0.67
CA GLU A 74 5.76 -8.46 -0.30
C GLU A 74 5.21 -7.18 0.31
N ILE A 75 6.06 -6.16 0.39
CA ILE A 75 5.68 -4.85 0.90
C ILE A 75 5.72 -3.87 -0.28
N PHE A 76 4.61 -3.18 -0.48
CA PHE A 76 4.44 -2.14 -1.47
C PHE A 76 4.24 -0.82 -0.73
N LYS A 77 5.15 0.12 -0.96
CA LYS A 77 5.00 1.50 -0.48
C LYS A 77 4.51 2.38 -1.62
N THR A 78 3.46 3.16 -1.36
CA THR A 78 2.93 4.16 -2.28
C THR A 78 2.98 5.51 -1.58
N ASP A 79 3.83 6.42 -2.06
CA ASP A 79 3.87 7.78 -1.55
C ASP A 79 2.75 8.61 -2.17
N LEU A 80 1.91 9.23 -1.34
CA LEU A 80 0.74 10.03 -1.77
C LEU A 80 1.02 11.55 -1.80
N GLY A 81 2.26 11.95 -1.49
CA GLY A 81 2.63 13.36 -1.30
C GLY A 81 2.33 13.88 0.11
N PHE A 82 2.87 15.06 0.45
CA PHE A 82 2.74 15.70 1.77
C PHE A 82 3.21 14.84 2.96
N GLY A 83 4.20 13.97 2.74
CA GLY A 83 4.73 13.07 3.79
C GLY A 83 3.84 11.88 4.13
N ASN A 84 2.70 11.71 3.43
CA ASN A 84 1.82 10.57 3.60
C ASN A 84 2.23 9.42 2.68
N HIS A 85 2.26 8.21 3.23
CA HIS A 85 2.53 6.99 2.48
C HIS A 85 1.51 5.92 2.84
N CYS A 86 1.13 5.11 1.85
CA CYS A 86 0.36 3.90 2.03
C CYS A 86 1.28 2.69 1.92
N LEU A 87 1.12 1.76 2.84
CA LEU A 87 1.75 0.46 2.82
C LEU A 87 0.69 -0.58 2.46
N ARG A 88 0.96 -1.39 1.45
CA ARG A 88 0.23 -2.63 1.17
C ARG A 88 1.19 -3.78 1.43
N VAL A 89 0.78 -4.73 2.24
CA VAL A 89 1.57 -5.89 2.64
C VAL A 89 0.83 -7.15 2.21
N ARG A 90 1.44 -7.94 1.32
CA ARG A 90 0.98 -9.27 0.96
C ARG A 90 1.84 -10.30 1.66
N TYR A 91 1.23 -11.35 2.17
CA TYR A 91 1.95 -12.42 2.86
C TYR A 91 1.22 -13.75 2.75
N GLY A 92 1.97 -14.83 2.76
CA GLY A 92 1.48 -16.19 2.93
C GLY A 92 1.68 -16.65 4.38
N LEU A 93 0.64 -17.20 4.98
CA LEU A 93 0.74 -17.89 6.27
C LEU A 93 0.92 -19.38 6.04
N GLU A 94 1.99 -19.94 6.60
CA GLU A 94 2.19 -21.37 6.72
C GLU A 94 1.56 -21.82 8.05
N ILE A 95 0.52 -22.65 7.96
CA ILE A 95 -0.16 -23.23 9.12
C ILE A 95 0.24 -24.70 9.17
N SER A 96 1.07 -25.08 10.14
CA SER A 96 1.35 -26.50 10.39
C SER A 96 0.06 -27.16 10.89
N ARG A 97 -0.37 -28.21 10.20
CA ARG A 97 -1.45 -29.09 10.66
C ARG A 97 -0.97 -29.99 11.79
#